data_AF-A0A963VBR0-F1
#
_entry.id   AF-A0A963VBR0-F1
#
_cell.length_a   1.000
_cell.length_b   1.000
_cell.length_c   1.000
_cell.angle_alpha   90.00
_cell.angle_beta   90.00
_cell.angle_gamma   90.00
#
_symmetry.space_group_name_H-M   'P 1'
#
loop_
_entity.id
_entity.type
_entity.pdbx_description
1 polymer ?
#
loop_
_entity_poly.entity_id
_entity_poly.type
_entity_poly.pdbx_seq_one_letter_code
_entity_poly.pdbx_strand_id
1 'polypeptide(L)' 'MPSMTEPKLISGNSNKPLATSIARRMSMHRGVNVGLVDARVERFNDQEIFVEVFENVRGEDM' A
#
# COMPACT_ATOMS: atom_id res chain seq x y z
N MET A 1 -7.98 25.18 -2.36
CA MET A 1 -7.75 24.44 -1.10
C MET A 1 -6.83 23.27 -1.46
N PRO A 2 -5.72 23.02 -0.75
CA PRO A 2 -4.95 21.82 -1.03
C PRO A 2 -5.84 20.64 -0.64
N SER A 3 -6.26 19.83 -1.62
CA SER A 3 -6.82 18.53 -1.33
C SER A 3 -5.71 17.73 -0.67
N MET A 4 -5.84 17.43 0.61
CA MET A 4 -5.04 16.37 1.20
C MET A 4 -5.57 15.06 0.63
N THR A 5 -5.10 14.69 -0.56
CA THR A 5 -5.28 13.32 -1.05
C THR A 5 -4.61 12.40 -0.04
N GLU A 6 -5.38 11.46 0.47
CA GLU A 6 -4.89 10.45 1.41
C GLU A 6 -4.09 9.44 0.60
N PRO A 7 -2.78 9.28 0.84
CA PRO A 7 -1.99 8.39 0.02
C PRO A 7 -2.30 6.94 0.36
N LYS A 8 -2.50 6.12 -0.66
CA LYS A 8 -2.66 4.67 -0.54
C LYS A 8 -1.29 4.01 -0.61
N LEU A 9 -0.91 3.32 0.46
CA LEU A 9 0.40 2.69 0.56
C LEU A 9 0.34 1.25 0.04
N ILE A 10 1.22 0.87 -0.89
CA ILE A 10 1.37 -0.52 -1.33
C ILE A 10 2.75 -1.07 -0.93
N SER A 11 2.82 -2.37 -0.62
CA SER A 11 4.08 -3.06 -0.35
C SER A 11 4.18 -4.38 -1.10
N GLY A 12 5.34 -4.61 -1.71
CA GLY A 12 5.74 -5.94 -2.16
C GLY A 12 6.14 -6.85 -1.00
N ASN A 13 6.83 -7.95 -1.32
CA ASN A 13 7.22 -8.95 -0.33
C ASN A 13 8.57 -8.70 0.37
N SER A 14 9.36 -7.72 -0.09
CA SER A 14 10.72 -7.52 0.42
C SER A 14 10.77 -7.19 1.92
N ASN A 15 9.86 -6.35 2.42
CA ASN A 15 9.82 -5.98 3.84
C ASN A 15 8.44 -5.48 4.30
N LYS A 16 7.47 -6.39 4.36
CA LYS A 16 6.12 -6.11 4.90
C LYS A 16 6.14 -5.51 6.32
N PRO A 17 6.97 -6.00 7.28
CA PRO A 17 7.01 -5.41 8.63
C PRO A 17 7.38 -3.92 8.66
N LEU A 18 8.34 -3.50 7.83
CA LEU A 18 8.70 -2.08 7.70
C LEU A 18 7.55 -1.28 7.10
N ALA A 19 6.95 -1.76 6.02
CA ALA A 19 5.82 -1.09 5.37
C ALA A 19 4.63 -0.88 6.33
N THR A 20 4.27 -1.90 7.11
CA THR A 20 3.23 -1.79 8.15
C THR A 20 3.60 -0.78 9.24
N SER A 21 4.87 -0.70 9.62
CA SER A 21 5.36 0.27 10.60
C SER A 21 5.29 1.71 10.07
N ILE A 22 5.58 1.92 8.79
CA ILE A 22 5.43 3.20 8.09
C ILE A 22 3.95 3.60 8.03
N ALA A 23 3.06 2.69 7.62
CA ALA A 23 1.62 2.93 7.59
C ALA A 23 1.10 3.36 8.97
N ARG A 24 1.47 2.63 10.04
CA ARG A 24 1.13 3.01 11.43
C ARG A 24 1.66 4.39 11.82
N ARG A 25 2.89 4.73 11.42
CA ARG A 25 3.46 6.06 11.70
C ARG A 25 2.72 7.16 10.96
N MET A 26 2.31 6.92 9.71
CA MET A 26 1.46 7.84 8.94
C MET A 26 0.10 8.03 9.60
N SER A 27 -0.49 6.95 10.14
CA SER A 27 -1.76 7.05 10.86
C SER A 27 -1.68 7.98 12.07
N MET A 28 -0.59 7.88 12.85
CA MET A 28 -0.35 8.78 13.98
C MET A 28 -0.09 10.22 13.55
N HIS A 29 0.60 10.43 12.42
CA HIS A 29 0.93 11.77 11.94
C HIS A 29 -0.29 12.51 11.39
N ARG A 30 -1.21 11.81 10.73
CA ARG A 30 -2.38 12.39 10.06
C ARG A 30 -3.68 12.29 10.88
N GLY A 31 -3.70 11.51 11.96
CA GLY A 31 -4.89 11.31 12.80
C GLY A 31 -5.97 10.44 12.15
N VAL A 32 -5.65 9.76 11.05
CA VAL A 32 -6.55 8.89 10.28
C VAL A 32 -5.89 7.53 10.13
N ASN A 33 -6.64 6.43 10.12
CA ASN A 33 -6.04 5.12 9.94
C ASN A 33 -5.60 4.89 8.48
N VAL A 34 -4.28 4.83 8.24
CA VAL A 34 -3.67 4.47 6.96
C VAL A 34 -3.20 3.01 7.03
N GLY A 35 -3.70 2.19 6.12
CA GLY A 35 -3.31 0.80 5.94
C GLY A 35 -2.47 0.58 4.69
N LEU A 36 -1.91 -0.63 4.55
CA LEU A 36 -1.42 -1.09 3.25
C LEU A 36 -2.61 -1.54 2.41
N VAL A 37 -2.56 -1.25 1.12
CA VAL A 37 -3.50 -1.74 0.11
C VAL A 37 -3.51 -3.26 0.12
N ASP A 38 -4.71 -3.84 0.12
CA ASP A 38 -4.90 -5.26 -0.08
C ASP A 38 -4.45 -5.66 -1.49
N ALA A 39 -3.32 -6.36 -1.56
CA ALA A 39 -2.71 -6.79 -2.79
C ALA A 39 -2.00 -8.13 -2.61
N ARG A 40 -2.18 -9.01 -3.60
CA ARG A 40 -1.42 -10.25 -3.75
C ARG A 40 -0.21 -9.96 -4.61
N VAL A 41 0.97 -10.26 -4.08
CA VAL A 41 2.24 -10.19 -4.80
C VAL A 41 2.87 -11.56 -4.69
N GLU A 42 3.06 -12.25 -5.80
CA GLU A 42 3.66 -13.58 -5.85
C GLU A 42 4.52 -13.76 -7.08
N ARG A 43 5.22 -14.89 -7.14
CA ARG A 43 6.05 -15.26 -8.27
C ARG A 43 5.55 -16.59 -8.84
N PHE A 44 5.34 -16.63 -10.14
CA PHE A 44 4.97 -17.83 -10.88
C PHE A 44 6.18 -18.76 -11.10
N ASN A 45 5.89 -19.99 -11.53
CA ASN A 45 6.90 -21.03 -11.71
C ASN A 45 7.94 -20.68 -12.80
N ASP A 46 7.57 -19.83 -13.75
CA ASP A 46 8.43 -19.29 -14.81
C ASP A 46 9.20 -18.01 -14.41
N GLN A 47 9.17 -17.65 -13.12
CA GLN A 47 9.78 -16.45 -12.52
C GLN A 47 9.07 -15.12 -12.82
N GLU A 48 7.94 -15.13 -13.51
CA GLU A 48 7.15 -13.90 -13.68
C GLU A 48 6.54 -13.45 -12.35
N ILE A 49 6.46 -12.13 -12.14
CA ILE A 49 5.87 -11.55 -10.94
C ILE A 49 4.39 -11.27 -11.21
N PHE A 50 3.53 -11.86 -10.39
CA PHE A 50 2.10 -11.60 -10.40
C PHE A 50 1.76 -10.60 -9.31
N VAL A 51 1.01 -9.56 -9.70
CA VAL A 51 0.48 -8.55 -8.79
C VAL A 51 -1.01 -8.38 -9.07
N GLU A 52 -1.83 -8.56 -8.04
CA GLU A 52 -3.26 -8.34 -8.07
C GLU A 52 -3.63 -7.41 -6.91
N VAL A 53 -4.38 -6.35 -7.22
CA VAL A 53 -4.82 -5.34 -6.24
C VAL A 53 -6.30 -5.51 -6.01
N PHE A 54 -6.71 -5.72 -4.76
CA PHE A 54 -8.10 -5.98 -4.38
C PHE A 54 -8.87 -4.71 -4.00
N GLU A 55 -8.21 -3.55 -4.03
CA GLU A 55 -8.83 -2.26 -3.75
C GLU A 55 -8.89 -1.36 -4.98
N ASN A 56 -9.89 -0.49 -5.05
CA ASN A 56 -9.91 0.58 -6.04
C ASN A 56 -8.81 1.61 -5.72
N VAL A 57 -7.96 1.89 -6.71
CA VAL A 57 -6.83 2.84 -6.64
C VAL A 57 -6.94 3.96 -7.68
N ARG A 58 -8.08 4.08 -8.39
CA ARG A 58 -8.24 5.06 -9.47
C ARG A 58 -8.31 6.48 -8.92
N GLY A 59 -7.36 7.31 -9.31
CA GLY A 59 -7.31 8.71 -8.89
C GLY A 59 -6.76 8.93 -7.48
N GLU A 60 -6.24 7.87 -6.87
CA GLU A 60 -5.58 7.90 -5.56
C GLU A 60 -4.09 8.28 -5.73
N ASP A 61 -3.53 8.91 -4.70
CA ASP A 61 -2.10 9.18 -4.60
C ASP A 61 -1.40 7.92 -4.05
N MET A 62 -0.58 7.24 -4.86
CA MET A 62 -0.02 5.91 -4.54
C MET A 62 1.48 5.97 -4.22
#